data_AF-A0A940AFK7-F1
#
_entry.id   AF-A0A940AFK7-F1
#
_cell.length_a   1.000
_cell.length_b   1.000
_cell.length_c   1.000
_cell.angle_alpha   90.00
_cell.angle_beta   90.00
_cell.angle_gamma   90.00
#
_symmetry.space_group_name_H-M   'P 1'
#
loop_
_entity.id
_entity.type
_entity.pdbx_description
1 polymer ?
#
loop_
_entity_poly.entity_id
_entity_poly.type
_entity_poly.pdbx_seq_one_letter_code
_entity_poly.pdbx_strand_id
1 'polypeptide(L)'
;MNKSTIVPSIVNTTGNENQTRPALYHYTAGWEKIVAILTTKVIFKEFKYYEGQATAVWLSANPVWENTVMKVKGGLREHAEKLGAFRIKVKDSIPLLTWNDFVETSGEKKEICRGMEMIGRKQGANPAEWYCSLDHILVNSDTVESVGFFHDGKWDDLSVEEFKKKYSREMAEIKIYPIKPDGIVKVLKKGYQLSPYFEDVLKRIRNSGRSESFMVIRIGNILHCVFPNA
;
A
#
# COMPACT_ATOMS: atom_id res chain seq x y z
N MET A 1 -22.46 44.90 14.63
CA MET A 1 -22.24 43.66 13.86
C MET A 1 -20.99 43.88 13.00
N ASN A 2 -19.81 43.50 13.50
CA ASN A 2 -18.55 43.62 12.77
C ASN A 2 -18.27 42.30 12.06
N LYS A 3 -18.22 42.33 10.72
CA LYS A 3 -17.72 41.23 9.91
C LYS A 3 -16.20 41.22 10.01
N SER A 4 -15.66 40.33 10.84
CA SER A 4 -14.23 40.05 10.90
C SER A 4 -13.85 39.21 9.68
N THR A 5 -13.25 39.85 8.69
CA THR A 5 -12.65 39.19 7.53
C THR A 5 -11.39 38.47 8.00
N ILE A 6 -11.47 37.13 8.11
CA ILE A 6 -10.29 36.29 8.35
C ILE A 6 -9.50 36.25 7.05
N VAL A 7 -8.38 36.96 7.01
CA VAL A 7 -7.37 36.84 5.95
C VAL A 7 -6.57 35.55 6.25
N PRO A 8 -6.41 34.62 5.31
CA PRO A 8 -5.53 33.48 5.51
C PRO A 8 -4.09 33.98 5.61
N SER A 9 -3.47 33.81 6.78
CA SER A 9 -2.05 34.02 6.96
C SER A 9 -1.30 32.95 6.16
N ILE A 10 -0.74 33.35 5.02
CA ILE A 10 0.25 32.56 4.29
C ILE A 10 1.46 32.49 5.20
N VAL A 11 1.70 31.31 5.78
CA VAL A 11 2.95 31.01 6.46
C VAL A 11 4.02 30.94 5.38
N ASN A 12 4.78 32.02 5.24
CA ASN A 12 6.02 32.02 4.49
C ASN A 12 7.04 31.16 5.24
N THR A 13 7.09 29.86 4.96
CA THR A 13 8.24 29.03 5.26
C THR A 13 9.37 29.40 4.31
N THR A 14 10.16 30.41 4.67
CA THR A 14 11.50 30.59 4.12
C THR A 14 12.39 29.50 4.71
N GLY A 15 12.37 28.32 4.09
CA GLY A 15 13.26 27.20 4.39
C GLY A 15 13.83 26.67 3.08
N ASN A 16 15.13 26.87 2.86
CA ASN A 16 15.99 26.25 1.84
C ASN A 16 15.28 25.55 0.67
N GLU A 17 15.07 26.25 -0.44
CA GLU A 17 14.50 25.74 -1.70
C GLU A 17 15.37 24.68 -2.44
N ASN A 18 16.33 24.04 -1.77
CA ASN A 18 17.25 23.08 -2.39
C ASN A 18 17.39 21.74 -1.64
N GLN A 19 16.56 21.45 -0.64
CA GLN A 19 16.49 20.08 -0.10
C GLN A 19 15.40 19.30 -0.83
N THR A 20 15.80 18.58 -1.86
CA THR A 20 14.96 17.53 -2.45
C THR A 20 14.64 16.49 -1.39
N ARG A 21 13.35 16.19 -1.27
CA ARG A 21 12.84 15.14 -0.39
C ARG A 21 13.57 13.81 -0.69
N PRO A 22 13.86 12.95 0.31
CA PRO A 22 14.40 11.63 0.04
C PRO A 22 13.47 10.85 -0.90
N ALA A 23 14.04 9.93 -1.68
CA ALA A 23 13.27 8.97 -2.45
C ALA A 23 12.37 8.14 -1.52
N LEU A 24 11.14 7.86 -1.97
CA LEU A 24 10.16 7.15 -1.15
C LEU A 24 9.61 5.94 -1.87
N TYR A 25 9.42 4.90 -1.07
CA TYR A 25 9.06 3.59 -1.56
C TYR A 25 7.82 3.09 -0.85
N HIS A 26 6.80 2.73 -1.62
CA HIS A 26 5.75 1.84 -1.13
C HIS A 26 6.25 0.40 -1.29
N TYR A 27 6.45 -0.30 -0.17
CA TYR A 27 6.92 -1.67 -0.15
C TYR A 27 5.76 -2.66 -0.10
N THR A 28 5.84 -3.74 -0.89
CA THR A 28 4.84 -4.80 -0.89
C THR A 28 5.49 -6.17 -1.10
N ALA A 29 4.75 -7.23 -0.77
CA ALA A 29 5.20 -8.61 -0.85
C ALA A 29 4.13 -9.43 -1.55
N GLY A 30 4.54 -10.40 -2.37
CA GLY A 30 3.62 -11.19 -3.18
C GLY A 30 3.45 -10.63 -4.59
N TRP A 31 3.68 -11.48 -5.59
CA TRP A 31 3.40 -11.18 -6.99
C TRP A 31 1.94 -10.75 -7.19
N GLU A 32 1.01 -11.33 -6.43
CA GLU A 32 -0.40 -10.98 -6.46
C GLU A 32 -0.67 -9.52 -6.12
N LYS A 33 0.03 -8.97 -5.13
CA LYS A 33 -0.20 -7.60 -4.69
C LYS A 33 0.34 -6.61 -5.70
N ILE A 34 1.57 -6.84 -6.19
CA ILE A 34 2.14 -5.95 -7.18
C ILE A 34 1.34 -6.01 -8.49
N VAL A 35 0.92 -7.20 -8.94
CA VAL A 35 0.07 -7.33 -10.13
C VAL A 35 -1.26 -6.60 -9.96
N ALA A 36 -1.87 -6.69 -8.78
CA ALA A 36 -3.09 -5.95 -8.52
C ALA A 36 -2.87 -4.44 -8.54
N ILE A 37 -1.85 -3.92 -7.86
CA ILE A 37 -1.53 -2.49 -7.88
C ILE A 37 -1.32 -2.00 -9.32
N LEU A 38 -0.55 -2.72 -10.13
CA LEU A 38 -0.24 -2.33 -11.51
C LEU A 38 -1.40 -2.48 -12.49
N THR A 39 -2.30 -3.44 -12.24
CA THR A 39 -3.50 -3.66 -13.08
C THR A 39 -4.58 -2.62 -12.77
N THR A 40 -4.77 -2.34 -11.49
CA THR A 40 -5.77 -1.38 -11.00
C THR A 40 -5.32 0.05 -11.17
N LYS A 41 -4.01 0.25 -11.35
CA LYS A 41 -3.34 1.54 -11.41
C LYS A 41 -3.54 2.36 -10.13
N VAL A 42 -3.65 1.68 -8.98
CA VAL A 42 -3.86 2.32 -7.68
C VAL A 42 -3.10 1.57 -6.59
N ILE A 43 -2.38 2.31 -5.76
CA ILE A 43 -1.93 1.85 -4.45
C ILE A 43 -3.04 2.17 -3.46
N PHE A 44 -3.75 1.13 -3.01
CA PHE A 44 -4.89 1.30 -2.12
C PHE A 44 -4.46 1.57 -0.68
N LYS A 45 -5.26 2.39 0.02
CA LYS A 45 -5.17 2.53 1.48
C LYS A 45 -5.43 1.20 2.14
N GLU A 46 -4.85 1.04 3.32
CA GLU A 46 -5.11 -0.12 4.16
C GLU A 46 -6.60 -0.23 4.54
N PHE A 47 -7.02 -1.45 4.87
CA PHE A 47 -8.37 -1.72 5.34
C PHE A 47 -8.57 -1.22 6.77
N LYS A 48 -9.77 -0.69 7.09
CA LYS A 48 -10.15 -0.32 8.46
C LYS A 48 -10.51 -1.56 9.27
N TYR A 49 -9.72 -1.86 10.29
CA TYR A 49 -9.99 -2.91 11.27
C TYR A 49 -11.00 -2.50 12.35
N TYR A 50 -11.09 -1.21 12.67
CA TYR A 50 -12.03 -0.68 13.67
C TYR A 50 -12.57 0.70 13.27
N GLU A 51 -13.68 1.07 13.91
CA GLU A 51 -14.29 2.39 13.73
C GLU A 51 -13.40 3.49 14.32
N GLY A 52 -13.15 4.53 13.54
CA GLY A 52 -12.22 5.60 13.92
C GLY A 52 -10.76 5.33 13.55
N GLN A 53 -10.42 4.15 12.99
CA GLN A 53 -9.07 3.93 12.47
C GLN A 53 -8.78 4.86 11.29
N ALA A 54 -7.62 5.50 11.34
CA ALA A 54 -7.06 6.21 10.19
C ALA A 54 -6.46 5.22 9.20
N THR A 55 -6.79 5.36 7.92
CA THR A 55 -6.17 4.55 6.87
C THR A 55 -5.33 5.42 5.97
N ALA A 56 -4.20 4.86 5.56
CA ALA A 56 -3.25 5.56 4.72
C ALA A 56 -2.58 4.58 3.75
N VAL A 57 -1.94 5.13 2.72
CA VAL A 57 -0.91 4.44 1.95
C VAL A 57 0.43 4.76 2.60
N TRP A 58 1.13 3.74 3.11
CA TRP A 58 2.42 3.92 3.76
C TRP A 58 3.58 3.85 2.76
N LEU A 59 4.56 4.73 2.99
CA LEU A 59 5.82 4.79 2.27
C LEU A 59 6.98 4.93 3.26
N SER A 60 8.16 4.50 2.83
CA SER A 60 9.39 4.64 3.60
C SER A 60 10.48 5.31 2.78
N ALA A 61 11.27 6.17 3.43
CA ALA A 61 12.51 6.73 2.87
C ALA A 61 13.69 5.76 2.94
N ASN A 62 13.52 4.60 3.56
CA ASN A 62 14.54 3.55 3.57
C ASN A 62 14.75 3.03 2.14
N PRO A 63 15.96 3.13 1.56
CA PRO A 63 16.20 2.69 0.18
C PRO A 63 16.54 1.20 0.08
N VAL A 64 16.70 0.49 1.20
CA VAL A 64 17.04 -0.94 1.21
C VAL A 64 15.76 -1.75 1.33
N TRP A 65 15.07 -1.65 2.45
CA TRP A 65 13.83 -2.36 2.74
C TRP A 65 13.19 -1.87 4.03
N GLU A 66 11.87 -1.77 4.06
CA GLU A 66 11.11 -1.44 5.26
C GLU A 66 10.80 -2.71 6.07
N ASN A 67 11.48 -2.88 7.21
CA ASN A 67 11.39 -4.11 8.02
C ASN A 67 9.97 -4.42 8.52
N THR A 68 9.13 -3.40 8.71
CA THR A 68 7.71 -3.59 9.11
C THR A 68 6.86 -4.29 8.05
N VAL A 69 7.31 -4.34 6.80
CA VAL A 69 6.63 -5.06 5.72
C VAL A 69 6.94 -6.56 5.74
N MET A 70 8.01 -7.00 6.42
CA MET A 70 8.40 -8.41 6.47
C MET A 70 7.28 -9.30 7.02
N LYS A 71 6.96 -10.35 6.26
CA LYS A 71 6.00 -11.40 6.65
C LYS A 71 6.67 -12.74 6.98
N VAL A 72 7.98 -12.82 6.79
CA VAL A 72 8.79 -14.00 7.07
C VAL A 72 10.02 -13.57 7.86
N LYS A 73 10.51 -14.44 8.73
CA LYS A 73 11.81 -14.25 9.42
C LYS A 73 12.96 -14.46 8.42
N GLY A 74 14.15 -13.95 8.75
CA GLY A 74 15.36 -14.18 7.94
C GLY A 74 15.78 -13.04 7.00
N GLY A 75 15.12 -11.88 7.08
CA GLY A 75 15.51 -10.68 6.35
C GLY A 75 15.03 -10.63 4.90
N LEU A 76 15.45 -9.59 4.18
CA LEU A 76 14.97 -9.27 2.84
C LEU A 76 15.16 -10.42 1.85
N ARG A 77 16.33 -11.08 1.86
CA ARG A 77 16.63 -12.16 0.91
C ARG A 77 15.67 -13.35 1.07
N GLU A 78 15.54 -13.86 2.29
CA GLU A 78 14.64 -14.99 2.57
C GLU A 78 13.17 -14.59 2.32
N HIS A 79 12.80 -13.35 2.64
CA HIS A 79 11.47 -12.82 2.34
C HIS A 79 11.18 -12.79 0.84
N ALA A 80 12.13 -12.29 0.04
CA ALA A 80 12.01 -12.23 -1.41
C ALA A 80 11.95 -13.62 -2.06
N GLU A 81 12.75 -14.58 -1.59
CA GLU A 81 12.73 -15.97 -2.08
C GLU A 81 11.39 -16.66 -1.81
N LYS A 82 10.74 -16.39 -0.67
CA LYS A 82 9.49 -17.05 -0.27
C LYS A 82 8.22 -16.38 -0.79
N LEU A 83 8.20 -15.06 -0.79
CA LEU A 83 6.99 -14.27 -1.10
C LEU A 83 7.18 -13.28 -2.24
N GLY A 84 8.41 -13.02 -2.68
CA GLY A 84 8.73 -11.86 -3.50
C GLY A 84 8.75 -10.57 -2.68
N ALA A 85 9.65 -9.66 -3.03
CA ALA A 85 9.80 -8.36 -2.41
C ALA A 85 9.80 -7.29 -3.48
N PHE A 86 8.83 -6.38 -3.39
CA PHE A 86 8.59 -5.35 -4.38
C PHE A 86 8.60 -3.98 -3.73
N ARG A 87 8.97 -2.97 -4.50
CA ARG A 87 8.85 -1.57 -4.11
C ARG A 87 8.33 -0.74 -5.27
N ILE A 88 7.61 0.33 -4.96
CA ILE A 88 7.15 1.31 -5.95
C ILE A 88 7.72 2.65 -5.50
N LYS A 89 8.64 3.19 -6.30
CA LYS A 89 9.22 4.50 -6.04
C LYS A 89 8.26 5.58 -6.55
N VAL A 90 7.83 6.47 -5.65
CA VAL A 90 6.93 7.57 -6.01
C VAL A 90 7.69 8.86 -6.28
N LYS A 91 7.08 9.75 -7.05
CA LYS A 91 7.59 11.10 -7.30
C LYS A 91 7.44 12.00 -6.07
N ASP A 92 8.33 12.97 -5.95
CA ASP A 92 8.31 14.00 -4.91
C ASP A 92 7.09 14.93 -5.00
N SER A 93 6.48 15.03 -6.18
CA SER A 93 5.26 15.78 -6.46
C SER A 93 4.02 15.32 -5.67
N ILE A 94 4.04 14.11 -5.09
CA ILE A 94 2.92 13.62 -4.29
C ILE A 94 2.94 14.29 -2.91
N PRO A 95 1.86 15.00 -2.52
CA PRO A 95 1.73 15.52 -1.17
C PRO A 95 1.58 14.34 -0.20
N LEU A 96 2.49 14.27 0.76
CA LEU A 96 2.53 13.19 1.74
C LEU A 96 2.82 13.79 3.12
N LEU A 97 2.25 13.16 4.13
CA LEU A 97 2.48 13.48 5.52
C LEU A 97 3.73 12.77 6.02
N THR A 98 4.50 13.44 6.89
CA THR A 98 5.45 12.72 7.74
C THR A 98 4.70 11.89 8.78
N TRP A 99 5.38 10.98 9.46
CA TRP A 99 4.81 10.29 10.61
C TRP A 99 4.24 11.25 11.67
N ASN A 100 4.96 12.33 11.99
CA ASN A 100 4.51 13.29 12.99
C ASN A 100 3.22 14.00 12.54
N ASP A 101 3.16 14.45 11.28
CA ASP A 101 1.96 15.08 10.72
C ASP A 101 0.77 14.11 10.75
N PHE A 102 1.00 12.83 10.46
CA PHE A 102 -0.04 11.80 10.54
C PHE A 102 -0.56 11.63 11.96
N VAL A 103 0.32 11.54 12.97
CA VAL A 103 -0.08 11.40 14.38
C VAL A 103 -0.93 12.59 14.85
N GLU A 104 -0.66 13.78 14.32
CA GLU A 104 -1.38 15.00 14.69
C GLU A 104 -2.71 15.16 13.96
N THR A 105 -2.77 14.81 12.67
CA THR A 105 -3.88 15.19 11.78
C THR A 105 -4.82 14.04 11.40
N SER A 106 -4.39 12.78 11.52
CA SER A 106 -5.16 11.62 11.02
C SER A 106 -6.40 11.25 11.83
N GLY A 107 -6.51 11.76 13.07
CA GLY A 107 -7.55 11.35 14.02
C GLY A 107 -7.32 9.98 14.66
N GLU A 108 -6.19 9.31 14.38
CA GLU A 108 -5.82 8.06 15.03
C GLU A 108 -5.53 8.27 16.52
N LYS A 109 -5.80 7.25 17.33
CA LYS A 109 -5.52 7.32 18.78
C LYS A 109 -4.01 7.34 19.00
N LYS A 110 -3.52 8.30 19.78
CA LYS A 110 -2.09 8.47 20.09
C LYS A 110 -1.47 7.20 20.69
N GLU A 111 -2.24 6.43 21.46
CA GLU A 111 -1.81 5.16 22.03
C GLU A 111 -1.53 4.10 20.95
N ILE A 112 -2.34 4.07 19.89
CA ILE A 112 -2.13 3.18 18.74
C ILE A 112 -0.87 3.60 17.99
N CYS A 113 -0.71 4.89 17.70
CA CYS A 113 0.50 5.42 17.05
C CYS A 113 1.77 5.06 17.84
N ARG A 114 1.78 5.26 19.16
CA ARG A 114 2.90 4.86 20.04
C ARG A 114 3.17 3.34 19.98
N GLY A 115 2.11 2.53 19.92
CA GLY A 115 2.22 1.08 19.75
C GLY A 115 2.87 0.71 18.42
N MET A 116 2.48 1.37 17.32
CA MET A 116 3.09 1.18 16.00
C MET A 116 4.57 1.55 16.00
N GLU A 117 4.94 2.70 16.56
CA GLU A 117 6.35 3.10 16.69
C GLU A 117 7.17 2.09 17.47
N MET A 118 6.68 1.66 18.63
CA MET A 118 7.37 0.69 19.47
C MET A 118 7.59 -0.63 18.73
N ILE A 119 6.56 -1.15 18.07
CA ILE A 119 6.63 -2.39 17.30
C ILE A 119 7.58 -2.21 16.11
N GLY A 120 7.50 -1.10 15.38
CA GLY A 120 8.37 -0.80 14.25
C GLY A 120 9.83 -0.72 14.66
N ARG A 121 10.16 0.04 15.72
CA ARG A 121 11.51 0.13 16.27
C ARG A 121 12.04 -1.23 16.71
N LYS A 122 11.20 -2.06 17.36
CA LYS A 122 11.55 -3.43 17.74
C LYS A 122 11.88 -4.31 16.52
N GLN A 123 11.29 -4.03 15.36
CA GLN A 123 11.59 -4.70 14.09
C GLN A 123 12.75 -4.03 13.32
N GLY A 124 13.39 -3.00 13.87
CA GLY A 124 14.50 -2.29 13.23
C GLY A 124 14.06 -1.26 12.19
N ALA A 125 12.81 -0.79 12.25
CA ALA A 125 12.34 0.34 11.44
C ALA A 125 12.56 1.67 12.16
N ASN A 126 12.58 2.74 11.37
CA ASN A 126 12.76 4.10 11.86
C ASN A 126 11.51 4.95 11.52
N PRO A 127 10.67 5.32 12.50
CA PRO A 127 9.48 6.12 12.23
C PRO A 127 9.73 7.47 11.55
N ALA A 128 10.94 8.04 11.66
CA ALA A 128 11.31 9.28 10.94
C ALA A 128 11.44 9.06 9.42
N GLU A 129 11.55 7.81 8.97
CA GLU A 129 11.55 7.44 7.55
C GLU A 129 10.13 7.18 7.03
N TRP A 130 9.11 7.15 7.90
CA TRP A 130 7.74 6.84 7.50
C TRP A 130 7.01 8.08 7.00
N TYR A 131 6.37 7.90 5.84
CA TYR A 131 5.50 8.88 5.22
C TYR A 131 4.20 8.20 4.83
N CYS A 132 3.15 8.99 4.65
CA CYS A 132 1.89 8.44 4.19
C CYS A 132 1.05 9.41 3.37
N SER A 133 0.15 8.83 2.58
CA SER A 133 -0.96 9.53 1.94
C SER A 133 -2.26 9.11 2.63
N LEU A 134 -3.08 10.07 3.05
CA LEU A 134 -4.44 9.81 3.54
C LEU A 134 -5.43 9.48 2.41
N ASP A 135 -4.97 9.54 1.16
CA ASP A 135 -5.69 9.16 -0.05
C ASP A 135 -4.98 8.02 -0.79
N HIS A 136 -5.70 7.43 -1.75
CA HIS A 136 -5.13 6.48 -2.69
C HIS A 136 -4.06 7.14 -3.55
N ILE A 137 -3.01 6.40 -3.90
CA ILE A 137 -1.99 6.89 -4.85
C ILE A 137 -2.26 6.24 -6.20
N LEU A 138 -2.59 7.05 -7.21
CA LEU A 138 -2.69 6.55 -8.58
C LEU A 138 -1.33 6.07 -9.07
N VAL A 139 -1.29 5.05 -9.92
CA VAL A 139 -0.06 4.53 -10.54
C VAL A 139 -0.05 4.96 -12.00
N ASN A 140 0.62 6.06 -12.27
CA ASN A 140 0.82 6.62 -13.59
C ASN A 140 2.17 7.36 -13.66
N SER A 141 2.48 7.97 -14.81
CA SER A 141 3.73 8.70 -15.04
C SER A 141 3.92 9.94 -14.15
N ASP A 142 2.87 10.47 -13.55
CA ASP A 142 2.91 11.72 -12.77
C ASP A 142 3.15 11.46 -11.29
N THR A 143 2.93 10.22 -10.84
CA THR A 143 3.01 9.80 -9.45
C THR A 143 4.08 8.73 -9.18
N VAL A 144 4.38 7.87 -10.15
CA VAL A 144 5.30 6.73 -9.98
C VAL A 144 6.50 6.87 -10.90
N GLU A 145 7.69 6.71 -10.34
CA GLU A 145 8.95 6.71 -11.08
C GLU A 145 9.33 5.30 -11.54
N SER A 146 9.29 4.33 -10.63
CA SER A 146 9.72 2.96 -10.92
C SER A 146 9.04 1.92 -10.05
N VAL A 147 9.10 0.68 -10.51
CA VAL A 147 8.75 -0.53 -9.77
C VAL A 147 10.01 -1.37 -9.67
N GLY A 148 10.39 -1.71 -8.44
CA GLY A 148 11.52 -2.57 -8.14
C GLY A 148 11.07 -3.97 -7.73
N PHE A 149 11.75 -4.99 -8.26
CA PHE A 149 11.69 -6.36 -7.74
C PHE A 149 13.06 -6.75 -7.20
N PHE A 150 13.10 -7.22 -5.95
CA PHE A 150 14.33 -7.71 -5.35
C PHE A 150 14.54 -9.18 -5.71
N HIS A 151 15.60 -9.46 -6.47
CA HIS A 151 16.02 -10.81 -6.81
C HIS A 151 17.54 -10.87 -6.96
N ASP A 152 18.13 -12.04 -6.71
CA ASP A 152 19.59 -12.26 -6.78
C ASP A 152 20.42 -11.26 -5.96
N GLY A 153 19.86 -10.83 -4.81
CA GLY A 153 20.54 -9.92 -3.89
C GLY A 153 20.53 -8.43 -4.29
N LYS A 154 19.78 -8.04 -5.32
CA LYS A 154 19.71 -6.65 -5.80
C LYS A 154 18.29 -6.23 -6.17
N TRP A 155 18.06 -4.92 -6.17
CA TRP A 155 16.85 -4.32 -6.73
C TRP A 155 17.00 -4.16 -8.24
N ASP A 156 16.01 -4.64 -8.98
CA ASP A 156 15.81 -4.36 -10.39
C ASP A 156 14.69 -3.33 -10.54
N ASP A 157 15.03 -2.04 -10.46
CA ASP A 157 14.09 -0.94 -10.61
C ASP A 157 13.91 -0.59 -12.09
N LEU A 158 12.67 -0.69 -12.56
CA LEU A 158 12.28 -0.43 -13.94
C LEU A 158 11.12 0.56 -13.99
N SER A 159 10.93 1.24 -15.12
CA SER A 159 9.66 1.95 -15.32
C SER A 159 8.49 0.96 -15.27
N VAL A 160 7.27 1.46 -14.97
CA VAL A 160 6.08 0.60 -14.86
C VAL A 160 5.87 -0.25 -16.12
N GLU A 161 6.10 0.32 -17.31
CA GLU A 161 5.89 -0.38 -18.58
C GLU A 161 7.00 -1.40 -18.87
N GLU A 162 8.25 -1.08 -18.56
CA GLU A 162 9.37 -2.03 -18.67
C GLU A 162 9.20 -3.20 -17.69
N PHE A 163 8.76 -2.93 -16.47
CA PHE A 163 8.47 -3.95 -15.46
C PHE A 163 7.39 -4.92 -15.97
N LYS A 164 6.26 -4.39 -16.45
CA LYS A 164 5.16 -5.19 -17.01
C LYS A 164 5.62 -6.02 -18.20
N LYS A 165 6.48 -5.47 -19.06
CA LYS A 165 7.02 -6.19 -20.21
C LYS A 165 7.95 -7.32 -19.78
N LYS A 166 8.92 -7.03 -18.91
CA LYS A 166 9.94 -7.98 -18.44
C LYS A 166 9.32 -9.15 -17.69
N TYR A 167 8.39 -8.88 -16.79
CA TYR A 167 7.75 -9.88 -15.92
C TYR A 167 6.36 -10.30 -16.40
N SER A 168 6.07 -10.11 -17.70
CA SER A 168 4.75 -10.38 -18.27
C SER A 168 4.27 -11.82 -18.07
N ARG A 169 5.19 -12.79 -18.02
CA ARG A 169 4.88 -14.21 -17.79
C ARG A 169 4.38 -14.45 -16.36
N GLU A 170 5.11 -13.97 -15.37
CA GLU A 170 4.76 -14.04 -13.96
C GLU A 170 3.42 -13.33 -13.70
N MET A 171 3.24 -12.17 -14.32
CA MET A 171 1.98 -11.42 -14.23
C MET A 171 0.81 -12.16 -14.89
N ALA A 172 1.01 -12.86 -16.01
CA ALA A 172 -0.04 -13.56 -16.73
C ALA A 172 -0.57 -14.82 -16.00
N GLU A 173 0.22 -15.40 -15.10
CA GLU A 173 -0.24 -16.50 -14.24
C GLU A 173 -1.28 -16.05 -13.22
N ILE A 174 -1.26 -14.75 -12.88
CA ILE A 174 -2.20 -14.12 -11.97
C ILE A 174 -3.41 -13.61 -12.75
N LYS A 175 -4.59 -14.11 -12.40
CA LYS A 175 -5.84 -13.69 -13.03
C LYS A 175 -6.61 -12.76 -12.10
N ILE A 176 -6.97 -11.59 -12.60
CA ILE A 176 -7.79 -10.61 -11.87
C ILE A 176 -9.19 -10.61 -12.45
N TYR A 177 -10.19 -10.75 -11.58
CA TYR A 177 -11.60 -10.75 -11.94
C TYR A 177 -12.34 -9.70 -11.12
N PRO A 178 -12.96 -8.68 -11.75
CA PRO A 178 -13.91 -7.83 -11.05
C PRO A 178 -15.15 -8.64 -10.72
N ILE A 179 -15.58 -8.64 -9.47
CA ILE A 179 -16.73 -9.43 -9.04
C ILE A 179 -17.44 -8.77 -7.85
N LYS A 180 -18.77 -8.93 -7.83
CA LYS A 180 -19.64 -8.48 -6.73
C LYS A 180 -19.70 -9.53 -5.63
N PRO A 181 -20.09 -9.18 -4.38
CA PRO A 181 -20.14 -10.13 -3.27
C PRO A 181 -20.89 -11.42 -3.61
N ASP A 182 -22.05 -11.30 -4.24
CA ASP A 182 -22.89 -12.44 -4.64
C ASP A 182 -22.28 -13.27 -5.77
N GLY A 183 -21.38 -12.69 -6.55
CA GLY A 183 -20.62 -13.40 -7.58
C GLY A 183 -19.60 -14.38 -7.02
N ILE A 184 -19.10 -14.18 -5.78
CA ILE A 184 -18.08 -15.07 -5.18
C ILE A 184 -18.59 -16.50 -5.06
N VAL A 185 -19.88 -16.67 -4.76
CA VAL A 185 -20.50 -18.00 -4.67
C VAL A 185 -20.31 -18.80 -5.96
N LYS A 186 -20.36 -18.13 -7.13
CA LYS A 186 -20.13 -18.77 -8.43
C LYS A 186 -18.67 -19.19 -8.61
N VAL A 187 -17.73 -18.42 -8.06
CA VAL A 187 -16.29 -18.76 -8.12
C VAL A 187 -16.01 -19.94 -7.19
N LEU A 188 -16.50 -19.90 -5.95
CA LEU A 188 -16.37 -21.00 -5.00
C LEU A 188 -16.92 -22.33 -5.54
N LYS A 189 -18.08 -22.31 -6.22
CA LYS A 189 -18.66 -23.49 -6.87
C LYS A 189 -17.77 -24.13 -7.95
N LYS A 190 -16.76 -23.43 -8.46
CA LYS A 190 -15.77 -23.97 -9.42
C LYS A 190 -14.59 -24.69 -8.73
N GLY A 191 -14.66 -24.91 -7.41
CA GLY A 191 -13.62 -25.63 -6.65
C GLY A 191 -12.48 -24.74 -6.15
N TYR A 192 -12.62 -23.41 -6.25
CA TYR A 192 -11.65 -22.47 -5.71
C TYR A 192 -11.78 -22.34 -4.19
N GLN A 193 -10.65 -22.16 -3.51
CA GLN A 193 -10.58 -21.90 -2.08
C GLN A 193 -10.35 -20.41 -1.84
N LEU A 194 -10.95 -19.87 -0.79
CA LEU A 194 -10.62 -18.52 -0.35
C LEU A 194 -9.32 -18.57 0.45
N SER A 195 -8.47 -17.56 0.29
CA SER A 195 -7.41 -17.36 1.28
C SER A 195 -8.04 -17.12 2.66
N PRO A 196 -7.40 -17.55 3.77
CA PRO A 196 -7.89 -17.28 5.12
C PRO A 196 -8.18 -15.79 5.37
N TYR A 197 -7.33 -14.92 4.82
CA TYR A 197 -7.54 -13.47 4.82
C TYR A 197 -8.86 -13.06 4.15
N PHE A 198 -9.20 -13.66 3.01
CA PHE A 198 -10.42 -13.36 2.28
C PHE A 198 -11.67 -13.91 2.97
N GLU A 199 -11.60 -15.07 3.64
CA GLU A 199 -12.71 -15.55 4.47
C GLU A 199 -13.11 -14.54 5.55
N ASP A 200 -12.12 -14.00 6.25
CA ASP A 200 -12.33 -12.99 7.28
C ASP A 200 -12.89 -11.69 6.71
N VAL A 201 -12.40 -11.27 5.54
CA VAL A 201 -12.94 -10.11 4.82
C VAL A 201 -14.43 -10.31 4.48
N LEU A 202 -14.82 -11.47 3.95
CA LEU A 202 -16.23 -11.73 3.59
C LEU A 202 -17.16 -11.81 4.80
N LYS A 203 -16.71 -12.42 5.90
CA LYS A 203 -17.47 -12.43 7.15
C LYS A 203 -17.76 -10.99 7.61
N ARG A 204 -16.75 -10.11 7.56
CA ARG A 204 -16.91 -8.70 7.95
C ARG A 204 -17.83 -7.92 7.01
N ILE A 205 -17.71 -8.09 5.70
CA ILE A 205 -18.59 -7.44 4.72
C ILE A 205 -20.05 -7.83 5.00
N ARG A 206 -20.33 -9.14 5.15
CA ARG A 206 -21.67 -9.64 5.50
C ARG A 206 -22.21 -9.04 6.79
N ASN A 207 -21.37 -8.92 7.81
CA ASN A 207 -21.77 -8.34 9.10
C ASN A 207 -22.01 -6.82 9.02
N SER A 208 -21.28 -6.12 8.16
CA SER A 208 -21.37 -4.65 8.02
C SER A 208 -22.48 -4.17 7.09
N GLY A 209 -23.02 -5.05 6.23
CA GLY A 209 -24.04 -4.70 5.24
C GLY A 209 -23.55 -3.78 4.11
N ARG A 210 -22.24 -3.50 4.01
CA ARG A 210 -21.68 -2.62 2.97
C ARG A 210 -21.63 -3.33 1.62
N SER A 211 -22.23 -2.73 0.60
CA SER A 211 -22.06 -3.15 -0.79
C SER A 211 -20.74 -2.60 -1.31
N GLU A 212 -19.74 -3.47 -1.44
CA GLU A 212 -18.44 -3.08 -2.00
C GLU A 212 -18.17 -3.92 -3.25
N SER A 213 -17.77 -3.24 -4.33
CA SER A 213 -17.18 -3.94 -5.48
C SER A 213 -15.80 -4.46 -5.05
N PHE A 214 -15.30 -5.52 -5.67
CA PHE A 214 -13.92 -5.96 -5.44
C PHE A 214 -13.31 -6.60 -6.68
N MET A 215 -12.00 -6.70 -6.64
CA MET A 215 -11.18 -7.40 -7.62
C MET A 215 -10.63 -8.65 -6.96
N VAL A 216 -11.03 -9.81 -7.46
CA VAL A 216 -10.47 -11.07 -7.00
C VAL A 216 -9.19 -11.35 -7.78
N ILE A 217 -8.10 -11.52 -7.05
CA ILE A 217 -6.84 -12.02 -7.60
C ILE A 217 -6.82 -13.54 -7.37
N ARG A 218 -6.58 -14.30 -8.44
CA ARG A 218 -6.45 -15.76 -8.36
C ARG A 218 -4.99 -16.18 -8.51
N ILE A 219 -4.52 -16.97 -7.55
CA ILE A 219 -3.21 -17.65 -7.57
C ILE A 219 -3.46 -19.15 -7.51
N GLY A 220 -3.21 -19.88 -8.60
CA GLY A 220 -3.59 -21.29 -8.69
C GLY A 220 -5.08 -21.50 -8.40
N ASN A 221 -5.38 -22.20 -7.30
CA ASN A 221 -6.75 -22.45 -6.83
C ASN A 221 -7.21 -21.52 -5.67
N ILE A 222 -6.40 -20.52 -5.29
CA ILE A 222 -6.67 -19.62 -4.17
C ILE A 222 -7.13 -18.24 -4.67
N LEU A 223 -8.15 -17.67 -4.02
CA LEU A 223 -8.70 -16.34 -4.29
C LEU A 223 -8.32 -15.31 -3.20
N HIS A 224 -7.91 -14.13 -3.63
CA HIS A 224 -7.63 -12.94 -2.82
C HIS A 224 -8.49 -11.76 -3.30
N CYS A 225 -8.70 -10.73 -2.48
CA CYS A 225 -9.62 -9.63 -2.78
C CYS A 225 -8.93 -8.27 -2.62
N VAL A 226 -9.13 -7.38 -3.59
CA VAL A 226 -8.69 -5.98 -3.57
C VAL A 226 -9.90 -5.08 -3.73
N PHE A 227 -10.02 -4.08 -2.87
CA PHE A 227 -11.14 -3.15 -2.88
C PHE A 227 -10.84 -2.01 -3.86
N PRO A 228 -11.67 -1.79 -4.91
CA PRO A 228 -11.53 -0.76 -5.90
C PRO A 228 -12.02 0.62 -5.44
N ASN A 229 -12.52 0.81 -4.22
CA ASN A 229 -13.21 2.06 -3.92
C ASN A 229 -12.26 3.25 -3.99
N ALA A 230 -12.51 4.06 -5.03
CA ALA A 230 -12.05 5.40 -5.31
C ALA A 230 -12.62 6.40 -4.29
#